data_AF-A0A401U332-F1
#
_entry.id   AF-A0A401U332-F1
#
_cell.length_a   1.000
_cell.length_b   1.000
_cell.length_c   1.000
_cell.angle_alpha   90.00
_cell.angle_beta   90.00
_cell.angle_gamma   90.00
#
_symmetry.space_group_name_H-M   'P 1'
#
loop_
_entity.id
_entity.type
_entity.pdbx_description
1 polymer ?
#
loop_
_entity_poly.entity_id
_entity_poly.type
_entity_poly.pdbx_seq_one_letter_code
_entity_poly.pdbx_strand_id
1 'polypeptide(L)'
;SWTAGKARNYPRLSGGAEDVLLLKPDLVVVSLFDKRATRDLLKAHGLSLVEFTVPRTLDEVKDQIRAMGDVLQHPQRAQADIARLDAAVAQVRAVASAHHYRVLPLERRGFVAGDSSLISSLLAATGLTNAAGELGLGAGGFASLEAIVQLRPDFILVSEAGNHAEDEGRAF
;
A
#
# COMPACT_ATOMS: atom_id res chain seq x y z
N SER A 1 -1.01 -1.05 12.83
CA SER A 1 -0.91 0.30 12.20
C SER A 1 -0.73 1.37 13.27
N TRP A 2 0.15 2.36 13.06
CA TRP A 2 0.59 3.34 14.09
C TRP A 2 -0.49 4.38 14.49
N THR A 3 -1.52 4.60 13.67
CA THR A 3 -2.65 5.51 13.99
C THR A 3 -3.99 4.80 14.22
N ALA A 4 -4.00 3.46 14.25
CA ALA A 4 -5.24 2.67 14.35
C ALA A 4 -6.11 3.06 15.55
N GLY A 5 -5.51 3.40 16.69
CA GLY A 5 -6.23 3.87 17.87
C GLY A 5 -6.96 5.20 17.66
N LYS A 6 -6.35 6.15 16.93
CA LYS A 6 -6.98 7.44 16.61
C LYS A 6 -8.09 7.31 15.57
N ALA A 7 -7.92 6.41 14.61
CA ALA A 7 -8.90 6.17 13.55
C ALA A 7 -10.26 5.68 14.10
N ARG A 8 -10.26 4.99 15.24
CA ARG A 8 -11.50 4.53 15.91
C ARG A 8 -12.43 5.65 16.36
N ASN A 9 -11.94 6.89 16.44
CA ASN A 9 -12.75 8.05 16.82
C ASN A 9 -13.59 8.61 15.65
N TYR A 10 -13.42 8.07 14.43
CA TYR A 10 -14.17 8.49 13.24
C TYR A 10 -15.17 7.41 12.82
N PRO A 11 -16.34 7.80 12.27
CA PRO A 11 -17.32 6.84 11.78
C PRO A 11 -16.74 6.03 10.61
N ARG A 12 -17.06 4.74 10.58
CA ARG A 12 -16.78 3.87 9.42
C ARG A 12 -17.92 4.03 8.43
N LEU A 13 -17.60 4.49 7.23
CA LEU A 13 -18.56 4.65 6.14
C LEU A 13 -18.66 3.38 5.31
N SER A 14 -19.79 3.17 4.63
CA SER A 14 -19.98 2.01 3.73
C SER A 14 -19.16 2.10 2.44
N GLY A 15 -18.64 3.28 2.11
CA GLY A 15 -18.06 3.60 0.80
C GLY A 15 -19.09 4.06 -0.24
N GLY A 16 -20.36 4.20 0.14
CA GLY A 16 -21.40 4.85 -0.65
C GLY A 16 -21.27 6.38 -0.66
N ALA A 17 -21.86 7.03 -1.66
CA ALA A 17 -21.84 8.49 -1.76
C ALA A 17 -22.78 9.14 -0.74
N GLU A 18 -23.87 8.45 -0.40
CA GLU A 18 -24.92 8.90 0.50
C GLU A 18 -24.37 9.18 1.91
N ASP A 19 -23.62 8.23 2.46
CA ASP A 19 -23.00 8.35 3.79
C ASP A 19 -22.00 9.51 3.84
N VAL A 20 -21.27 9.75 2.74
CA VAL A 20 -20.30 10.84 2.63
C VAL A 20 -21.03 12.19 2.55
N LEU A 21 -22.09 12.29 1.75
CA LEU A 21 -22.88 13.53 1.60
C LEU A 21 -23.53 13.96 2.93
N LEU A 22 -23.95 13.01 3.76
CA LEU A 22 -24.52 13.29 5.08
C LEU A 22 -23.53 13.97 6.04
N LEU A 23 -22.22 13.70 5.91
CA LEU A 23 -21.19 14.33 6.72
C LEU A 23 -20.89 15.78 6.30
N LYS A 24 -21.37 16.21 5.13
CA LYS A 24 -21.11 17.53 4.55
C LYS A 24 -19.62 17.92 4.55
N PRO A 25 -18.73 17.07 4.02
CA PRO A 25 -17.31 17.38 3.99
C PRO A 25 -17.03 18.57 3.06
N ASP A 26 -15.96 19.29 3.35
CA ASP A 26 -15.34 20.26 2.45
C ASP A 26 -14.41 19.59 1.42
N LEU A 27 -13.85 18.43 1.78
CA LEU A 27 -12.91 17.65 0.98
C LEU A 27 -13.15 16.15 1.13
N VAL A 28 -13.08 15.41 0.02
CA VAL A 28 -13.10 13.94 0.02
C VAL A 28 -11.84 13.39 -0.63
N VAL A 29 -11.09 12.59 0.12
CA VAL A 29 -9.92 11.85 -0.38
C VAL A 29 -10.39 10.52 -0.93
N VAL A 30 -10.14 10.25 -2.20
CA VAL A 30 -10.57 9.03 -2.91
C VAL A 30 -9.41 8.31 -3.57
N SER A 31 -9.61 7.03 -3.85
CA SER A 31 -8.71 6.16 -4.61
C SER A 31 -9.27 5.85 -5.99
N LEU A 32 -8.40 5.47 -6.92
CA LEU A 32 -8.79 4.89 -8.22
C LEU A 32 -9.66 3.63 -8.09
N PHE A 33 -9.53 2.91 -6.98
CA PHE A 33 -10.30 1.71 -6.69
C PHE A 33 -11.71 1.98 -6.17
N ASP A 34 -12.02 3.25 -5.83
CA ASP A 34 -13.38 3.62 -5.48
C ASP A 34 -14.29 3.58 -6.72
N LYS A 35 -15.55 3.17 -6.50
CA LYS A 35 -16.55 3.06 -7.57
C LYS A 35 -16.65 4.39 -8.30
N ARG A 36 -16.47 4.38 -9.62
CA ARG A 36 -16.60 5.58 -10.47
C ARG A 36 -17.93 6.30 -10.22
N ALA A 37 -19.04 5.54 -10.13
CA ALA A 37 -20.36 6.11 -9.85
C ALA A 37 -20.41 6.91 -8.53
N THR A 38 -19.73 6.43 -7.47
CA THR A 38 -19.61 7.16 -6.20
C THR A 38 -18.87 8.48 -6.42
N ARG A 39 -17.72 8.45 -7.10
CA ARG A 39 -16.92 9.66 -7.37
C ARG A 39 -17.69 10.68 -8.20
N ASP A 40 -18.40 10.24 -9.23
CA ASP A 40 -19.18 11.10 -10.12
C ASP A 40 -20.36 11.75 -9.38
N LEU A 41 -21.05 10.99 -8.52
CA LEU A 41 -22.14 11.52 -7.71
C LEU A 41 -21.64 12.59 -6.72
N LEU A 42 -20.54 12.33 -6.02
CA LEU A 42 -19.97 13.30 -5.08
C LEU A 42 -19.55 14.60 -5.78
N LYS A 43 -18.95 14.51 -6.98
CA LYS A 43 -18.62 15.69 -7.80
C LYS A 43 -19.87 16.43 -8.28
N ALA A 44 -20.91 15.72 -8.72
CA ALA A 44 -22.18 16.32 -9.15
C ALA A 44 -22.88 17.10 -8.01
N HIS A 45 -22.64 16.70 -6.77
CA HIS A 45 -23.08 17.42 -5.56
C HIS A 45 -22.11 18.51 -5.08
N GLY A 46 -21.13 18.88 -5.90
CA GLY A 46 -20.24 20.02 -5.64
C GLY A 46 -19.13 19.77 -4.63
N LEU A 47 -18.86 18.51 -4.25
CA LEU A 47 -17.76 18.19 -3.34
C LEU A 47 -16.40 18.23 -4.04
N SER A 48 -15.41 18.76 -3.34
CA SER A 48 -14.01 18.73 -3.79
C SER A 48 -13.42 17.35 -3.56
N LEU A 49 -13.04 16.66 -4.64
CA LEU A 49 -12.39 15.36 -4.58
C LEU A 49 -10.90 15.50 -4.86
N VAL A 50 -10.07 14.90 -4.01
CA VAL A 50 -8.64 14.70 -4.27
C VAL A 50 -8.39 13.21 -4.42
N GLU A 51 -7.80 12.87 -5.55
CA GLU A 51 -7.58 11.48 -5.94
C GLU A 51 -6.12 11.09 -5.71
N PHE A 52 -5.91 10.01 -4.96
CA PHE A 52 -4.61 9.39 -4.77
C PHE A 52 -4.60 7.98 -5.35
N THR A 53 -3.51 7.63 -6.03
CA THR A 53 -3.31 6.28 -6.54
C THR A 53 -2.66 5.40 -5.48
N VAL A 54 -2.59 4.08 -5.71
CA VAL A 54 -1.72 3.24 -4.87
C VAL A 54 -0.27 3.45 -5.34
N PRO A 55 0.61 4.02 -4.50
CA PRO A 55 1.98 4.27 -4.90
C PRO A 55 2.72 2.93 -5.09
N ARG A 56 3.63 2.89 -6.07
CA ARG A 56 4.46 1.74 -6.41
C ARG A 56 5.91 1.92 -5.98
N THR A 57 6.31 3.15 -5.65
CA THR A 57 7.68 3.48 -5.25
C THR A 57 7.70 4.34 -4.00
N LEU A 58 8.82 4.33 -3.29
CA LEU A 58 9.07 5.25 -2.17
C LEU A 58 9.03 6.73 -2.60
N ASP A 59 9.40 7.04 -3.85
CA ASP A 59 9.32 8.39 -4.37
C ASP A 59 7.86 8.83 -4.60
N GLU A 60 7.02 7.95 -5.16
CA GLU A 60 5.57 8.21 -5.27
C GLU A 60 4.92 8.39 -3.88
N VAL A 61 5.36 7.63 -2.86
CA VAL A 61 4.90 7.87 -1.47
C VAL A 61 5.25 9.28 -1.01
N LYS A 62 6.48 9.76 -1.26
CA LYS A 62 6.89 11.13 -0.90
C LYS A 62 6.09 12.18 -1.66
N ASP A 63 5.81 11.95 -2.93
CA ASP A 63 4.99 12.86 -3.74
C ASP A 63 3.55 12.93 -3.23
N GLN A 64 2.96 11.81 -2.82
CA GLN A 64 1.64 11.80 -2.22
C GLN A 64 1.61 12.47 -0.83
N ILE A 65 2.65 12.30 -0.01
CA ILE A 65 2.79 13.03 1.27
C ILE A 65 2.85 14.54 1.02
N ARG A 66 3.63 14.97 0.02
CA ARG A 66 3.73 16.38 -0.37
C ARG A 66 2.40 16.93 -0.86
N ALA A 67 1.74 16.23 -1.78
CA ALA A 67 0.43 16.61 -2.32
C ALA A 67 -0.63 16.72 -1.21
N MET A 68 -0.65 15.78 -0.25
CA MET A 68 -1.55 15.87 0.90
C MET A 68 -1.21 17.06 1.81
N GLY A 69 0.08 17.36 1.99
CA GLY A 69 0.54 18.57 2.66
C GLY A 69 0.00 19.84 2.02
N ASP A 70 0.04 19.93 0.70
CA ASP A 70 -0.47 21.09 -0.04
C ASP A 70 -1.99 21.19 0.05
N VAL A 71 -2.70 20.08 -0.12
CA VAL A 71 -4.17 20.01 0.00
C VAL A 71 -4.63 20.47 1.39
N LEU A 72 -3.92 20.07 2.44
CA LEU A 72 -4.24 20.43 3.82
C LEU A 72 -3.57 21.73 4.29
N GLN A 73 -2.87 22.46 3.40
CA GLN A 73 -2.17 23.71 3.72
C GLN A 73 -1.14 23.56 4.87
N HIS A 74 -0.44 22.43 4.89
CA HIS A 74 0.58 22.04 5.86
C HIS A 74 1.89 21.54 5.22
N PRO A 75 2.52 22.29 4.30
CA PRO A 75 3.70 21.82 3.57
C PRO A 75 4.90 21.53 4.49
N GLN A 76 5.07 22.27 5.59
CA GLN A 76 6.18 22.03 6.54
C GLN A 76 6.02 20.70 7.28
N ARG A 77 4.78 20.28 7.57
CA ARG A 77 4.51 18.97 8.20
C ARG A 77 4.81 17.83 7.22
N ALA A 78 4.39 17.98 5.95
CA ALA A 78 4.72 17.02 4.90
C ALA A 78 6.24 16.89 4.71
N GLN A 79 6.97 18.01 4.68
CA GLN A 79 8.42 17.99 4.56
C GLN A 79 9.11 17.27 5.73
N ALA A 80 8.62 17.47 6.96
CA ALA A 80 9.15 16.78 8.13
C ALA A 80 8.89 15.26 8.09
N ASP A 81 7.73 14.83 7.58
CA ASP A 81 7.41 13.41 7.42
C ASP A 81 8.24 12.77 6.30
N ILE A 82 8.45 13.46 5.19
CA ILE A 82 9.36 13.02 4.09
C ILE A 82 10.80 12.88 4.60
N ALA A 83 11.30 13.86 5.36
CA ALA A 83 12.65 13.79 5.92
C ALA A 83 12.81 12.60 6.87
N ARG A 84 11.78 12.27 7.65
CA ARG A 84 11.78 11.08 8.51
C ARG A 84 11.83 9.79 7.69
N LEU A 85 11.08 9.72 6.59
CA LEU A 85 11.10 8.57 5.68
C LEU A 85 12.48 8.40 5.03
N ASP A 86 13.06 9.48 4.49
CA ASP A 86 14.39 9.44 3.87
C ASP A 86 15.47 9.01 4.87
N ALA A 87 15.41 9.50 6.11
CA ALA A 87 16.33 9.08 7.17
C ALA A 87 16.20 7.58 7.51
N ALA A 88 14.97 7.05 7.59
CA ALA A 88 14.74 5.64 7.83
C ALA A 88 15.27 4.76 6.68
N VAL A 89 15.04 5.17 5.43
CA VAL A 89 15.55 4.48 4.24
C VAL A 89 17.09 4.49 4.22
N ALA A 90 17.71 5.63 4.54
CA ALA A 90 19.17 5.74 4.61
C ALA A 90 19.78 4.83 5.69
N GLN A 91 19.16 4.79 6.88
CA GLN A 91 19.60 3.90 7.97
C GLN A 91 19.55 2.43 7.56
N VAL A 92 18.45 2.01 6.93
CA VAL A 92 18.29 0.62 6.47
C VAL A 92 19.31 0.27 5.40
N ARG A 93 19.54 1.16 4.42
CA ARG A 93 20.56 0.96 3.38
C ARG A 93 21.97 0.83 3.95
N ALA A 94 22.28 1.56 5.02
CA ALA A 94 23.60 1.50 5.66
C ALA A 94 23.88 0.16 6.37
N VAL A 95 22.83 -0.54 6.81
CA VAL A 95 22.94 -1.83 7.51
C VAL A 95 22.52 -3.02 6.66
N ALA A 96 22.08 -2.80 5.42
CA ALA A 96 21.71 -3.86 4.50
C ALA A 96 22.90 -4.81 4.29
N SER A 97 22.65 -6.10 4.51
CA SER A 97 23.66 -7.16 4.37
C SER A 97 24.15 -7.25 2.92
N ALA A 98 25.41 -7.70 2.73
CA ALA A 98 25.91 -8.10 1.41
C ALA A 98 25.18 -9.34 0.85
N HIS A 99 24.40 -10.05 1.67
CA HIS A 99 23.60 -11.20 1.26
C HIS A 99 22.27 -10.73 0.65
N HIS A 100 22.08 -11.09 -0.62
CA HIS A 100 20.90 -10.71 -1.42
C HIS A 100 19.82 -11.79 -1.30
N TYR A 101 19.13 -11.83 -0.16
CA TYR A 101 18.05 -12.79 0.03
C TYR A 101 16.87 -12.51 -0.90
N ARG A 102 16.27 -13.60 -1.38
CA ARG A 102 15.06 -13.63 -2.19
C ARG A 102 13.84 -13.73 -1.27
N VAL A 103 12.97 -12.74 -1.34
CA VAL A 103 11.74 -12.67 -0.55
C VAL A 103 10.55 -12.80 -1.48
N LEU A 104 9.60 -13.66 -1.14
CA LEU A 104 8.31 -13.74 -1.81
C LEU A 104 7.23 -13.09 -0.93
N PRO A 105 6.70 -11.91 -1.29
CA PRO A 105 5.52 -11.35 -0.66
C PRO A 105 4.32 -12.20 -1.05
N LEU A 106 3.77 -12.93 -0.09
CA LEU A 106 2.64 -13.83 -0.27
C LEU A 106 1.46 -13.35 0.56
N GLU A 107 0.36 -13.09 -0.13
CA GLU A 107 -0.90 -12.70 0.46
C GLU A 107 -1.93 -13.85 0.33
N ARG A 108 -3.14 -13.58 0.83
CA ARG A 108 -4.23 -14.56 0.87
C ARG A 108 -4.50 -15.14 -0.53
N ARG A 109 -4.82 -16.44 -0.58
CA ARG A 109 -5.16 -17.19 -1.80
C ARG A 109 -4.06 -17.23 -2.87
N GLY A 110 -2.80 -17.05 -2.49
CA GLY A 110 -1.67 -17.14 -3.42
C GLY A 110 -1.45 -15.87 -4.24
N PHE A 111 -2.03 -14.74 -3.84
CA PHE A 111 -1.70 -13.46 -4.45
C PHE A 111 -0.26 -13.07 -4.07
N VAL A 112 0.53 -12.64 -5.03
CA VAL A 112 1.90 -12.18 -4.83
C VAL A 112 2.08 -10.78 -5.37
N ALA A 113 2.73 -9.91 -4.59
CA ALA A 113 3.07 -8.57 -5.04
C ALA A 113 4.21 -8.65 -6.07
N GLY A 114 4.00 -8.10 -7.26
CA GLY A 114 4.95 -8.19 -8.37
C GLY A 114 6.09 -7.18 -8.29
N ASP A 115 6.96 -7.15 -9.30
CA ASP A 115 8.13 -6.26 -9.38
C ASP A 115 7.77 -4.77 -9.35
N SER A 116 6.60 -4.41 -9.88
CA SER A 116 6.10 -3.06 -10.00
C SER A 116 5.17 -2.70 -8.84
N SER A 117 5.61 -2.99 -7.61
CA SER A 117 4.84 -2.79 -6.38
C SER A 117 5.64 -2.05 -5.31
N LEU A 118 4.93 -1.40 -4.37
CA LEU A 118 5.57 -0.74 -3.24
C LEU A 118 6.39 -1.73 -2.38
N ILE A 119 5.93 -2.98 -2.25
CA ILE A 119 6.66 -4.02 -1.52
C ILE A 119 8.02 -4.28 -2.19
N SER A 120 8.07 -4.38 -3.52
CA SER A 120 9.33 -4.50 -4.26
C SER A 120 10.25 -3.30 -4.04
N SER A 121 9.70 -2.08 -4.04
CA SER A 121 10.47 -0.86 -3.75
C SER A 121 11.07 -0.88 -2.34
N LEU A 122 10.34 -1.38 -1.34
CA LEU A 122 10.82 -1.54 0.04
C LEU A 122 11.90 -2.61 0.17
N LEU A 123 11.70 -3.78 -0.45
CA LEU A 123 12.70 -4.87 -0.46
C LEU A 123 14.01 -4.40 -1.10
N ALA A 124 13.93 -3.70 -2.23
CA ALA A 124 15.10 -3.15 -2.89
C ALA A 124 15.84 -2.14 -1.99
N ALA A 125 15.11 -1.32 -1.23
CA ALA A 125 15.72 -0.38 -0.28
C ALA A 125 16.44 -1.09 0.87
N THR A 126 16.14 -2.35 1.15
CA THR A 126 16.78 -3.16 2.21
C THR A 126 17.82 -4.15 1.66
N GLY A 127 18.15 -4.08 0.35
CA GLY A 127 19.10 -5.01 -0.29
C GLY A 127 18.51 -6.41 -0.58
N LEU A 128 17.18 -6.55 -0.50
CA LEU A 128 16.46 -7.80 -0.75
C LEU A 128 15.87 -7.79 -2.17
N THR A 129 15.65 -8.98 -2.73
CA THR A 129 15.07 -9.14 -4.06
C THR A 129 13.67 -9.75 -3.97
N ASN A 130 12.70 -9.21 -4.70
CA ASN A 130 11.38 -9.83 -4.80
C ASN A 130 11.41 -11.02 -5.77
N ALA A 131 11.18 -12.24 -5.25
CA ALA A 131 11.15 -13.46 -6.05
C ALA A 131 9.98 -13.50 -7.06
N ALA A 132 8.88 -12.78 -6.81
CA ALA A 132 7.74 -12.72 -7.72
C ALA A 132 8.05 -12.07 -9.08
N GLY A 133 9.17 -11.34 -9.20
CA GLY A 133 9.59 -10.75 -10.48
C GLY A 133 9.81 -11.79 -11.60
N GLU A 134 10.14 -13.02 -11.24
CA GLU A 134 10.32 -14.12 -12.20
C GLU A 134 8.99 -14.64 -12.80
N LEU A 135 7.86 -14.29 -12.19
CA LEU A 135 6.53 -14.68 -12.67
C LEU A 135 5.95 -13.69 -13.72
N GLY A 136 6.60 -12.55 -13.94
CA GLY A 136 6.14 -11.56 -14.94
C GLY A 136 4.79 -10.90 -14.62
N LEU A 137 4.42 -10.82 -13.34
CA LEU A 137 3.09 -10.36 -12.88
C LEU A 137 2.95 -8.83 -12.75
N GLY A 138 3.96 -8.05 -13.14
CA GLY A 138 3.93 -6.58 -13.08
C GLY A 138 3.62 -6.06 -11.67
N ALA A 139 2.41 -5.49 -11.47
CA ALA A 139 1.99 -4.99 -10.16
C ALA A 139 1.68 -6.12 -9.14
N GLY A 140 1.37 -7.33 -9.61
CA GLY A 140 1.01 -8.48 -8.78
C GLY A 140 -0.07 -9.35 -9.43
N GLY A 141 -0.24 -10.56 -8.91
CA GLY A 141 -1.19 -11.52 -9.44
C GLY A 141 -1.25 -12.81 -8.61
N PHE A 142 -2.07 -13.77 -9.03
CA PHE A 142 -2.16 -15.06 -8.37
C PHE A 142 -1.12 -16.05 -8.92
N ALA A 143 -0.39 -16.70 -8.02
CA ALA A 143 0.55 -17.77 -8.34
C ALA A 143 0.03 -19.12 -7.82
N SER A 144 0.23 -20.19 -8.60
CA SER A 144 -0.07 -21.55 -8.13
C SER A 144 0.95 -22.00 -7.08
N LEU A 145 0.59 -22.99 -6.28
CA LEU A 145 1.52 -23.56 -5.29
C LEU A 145 2.79 -24.10 -5.96
N GLU A 146 2.65 -24.75 -7.11
CA GLU A 146 3.77 -25.27 -7.89
C GLU A 146 4.71 -24.15 -8.34
N ALA A 147 4.16 -23.03 -8.82
CA ALA A 147 4.95 -21.86 -9.21
C ALA A 147 5.69 -21.26 -8.00
N ILE A 148 5.02 -21.15 -6.85
CA ILE A 148 5.61 -20.65 -5.60
C ILE A 148 6.77 -21.55 -5.15
N VAL A 149 6.59 -22.87 -5.18
CA VAL A 149 7.64 -23.83 -4.82
C VAL A 149 8.82 -23.77 -5.79
N GLN A 150 8.56 -23.54 -7.08
CA GLN A 150 9.61 -23.39 -8.10
C GLN A 150 10.46 -22.13 -7.91
N LEU A 151 9.90 -21.02 -7.40
CA LEU A 151 10.63 -19.78 -7.15
C LEU A 151 11.75 -19.92 -6.12
N ARG A 152 11.67 -20.92 -5.22
CA ARG A 152 12.63 -21.17 -4.13
C ARG A 152 13.07 -19.87 -3.42
N PRO A 153 12.14 -19.09 -2.84
CA PRO A 153 12.52 -17.90 -2.09
C PRO A 153 13.25 -18.31 -0.80
N ASP A 154 14.16 -17.47 -0.33
CA ASP A 154 14.81 -17.64 0.97
C ASP A 154 13.82 -17.36 2.11
N PHE A 155 12.92 -16.39 1.90
CA PHE A 155 11.88 -16.01 2.86
C PHE A 155 10.54 -15.79 2.19
N ILE A 156 9.47 -16.09 2.94
CA ILE A 156 8.10 -15.68 2.58
C ILE A 156 7.70 -14.54 3.51
N LEU A 157 7.26 -13.43 2.93
CA LEU A 157 6.73 -12.28 3.65
C LEU A 157 5.20 -12.38 3.66
N VAL A 158 4.60 -12.48 4.85
CA VAL A 158 3.15 -12.55 5.07
C VAL A 158 2.67 -11.39 5.95
N SER A 159 1.40 -11.00 5.83
CA SER A 159 0.81 -9.88 6.57
C SER A 159 0.60 -10.17 8.07
N GLU A 160 0.37 -11.42 8.43
CA GLU A 160 0.31 -11.90 9.81
C GLU A 160 1.15 -13.17 9.96
N ALA A 161 2.11 -13.15 10.87
CA ALA A 161 2.88 -14.33 11.23
C ALA A 161 2.11 -15.12 12.29
N GLY A 162 1.28 -16.07 11.84
CA GLY A 162 0.66 -17.06 12.71
C GLY A 162 1.51 -18.34 12.77
N ASN A 163 1.63 -18.95 13.95
CA ASN A 163 2.17 -20.32 14.09
C ASN A 163 1.11 -21.41 13.86
N HIS A 164 -0.11 -21.01 13.51
CA HIS A 164 -1.18 -21.91 13.09
C HIS A 164 -1.51 -21.68 11.63
N ALA A 165 -1.66 -22.78 10.91
CA ALA A 165 -2.28 -22.76 9.59
C ALA A 165 -3.77 -22.49 9.77
N GLU A 166 -4.16 -21.22 9.66
CA GLU A 166 -5.56 -20.82 9.52
C GLU A 166 -5.89 -20.64 8.04
N ASP A 167 -7.10 -21.06 7.66
CA ASP A 167 -7.63 -20.77 6.34
C ASP A 167 -7.86 -19.26 6.20
N GLU A 168 -6.89 -18.60 5.58
CA GLU A 168 -6.94 -17.17 5.27
C GLU A 168 -7.96 -16.85 4.14
N GLY A 169 -8.75 -17.82 3.64
CA GLY A 169 -9.99 -17.54 2.93
C GLY A 169 -10.61 -18.72 2.18
N ARG A 170 -11.86 -19.05 2.51
CA ARG A 170 -12.74 -19.92 1.71
C ARG A 170 -12.92 -19.38 0.29
N ALA A 171 -12.71 -20.22 -0.72
CA ALA A 171 -13.24 -19.99 -2.05
C ALA A 171 -14.78 -20.02 -2.01
N PHE A 172 -15.43 -19.04 -2.62
CA PHE A 172 -16.74 -19.26 -3.23
C PHE A 172 -16.49 -19.39 -4.72
#